data_AF-A0A261KWK6-F1
#
_entry.id   AF-A0A261KWK6-F1
#
_cell.length_a   1.000
_cell.length_b   1.000
_cell.length_c   1.000
_cell.angle_alpha   90.00
_cell.angle_beta   90.00
_cell.angle_gamma   90.00
#
_symmetry.space_group_name_H-M   'P 1'
#
loop_
_entity.id
_entity.type
_entity.pdbx_description
1 polymer ?
#
loop_
_entity_poly.entity_id
_entity_poly.type
_entity_poly.pdbx_seq_one_letter_code
_entity_poly.pdbx_strand_id
1 'polypeptide(L)'
;MNEQRLTAYTELIHELLECHQGEVPNILQNHEHLIDEGLIAVMQQYAQHLAEAGNENNARQLMNMAQQLAQWLNQSPKSVSVESYITLLQQLLQAELEIYNGKANKSIVYHILNNNRHLLDENLAHILPKYASDLITNNPPETTDTTVALIVNLSFHILDFPRGDRKAQIEIAIAGYLFTLSHLQENTKNWARIQNNLGTAYKNRIKGNTADNIEPAIACYQAALRVRTESAYPLDWAMTQYNLGLAYYN
;
A
#
# COMPACT_ATOMS: atom_id res chain seq x y z
N MET A 1 5.87 28.52 -2.79
CA MET A 1 6.05 27.85 -1.49
C MET A 1 4.93 28.33 -0.58
N ASN A 2 4.25 27.44 0.16
CA ASN A 2 3.15 27.84 1.04
C ASN A 2 3.73 28.62 2.25
N GLU A 3 3.20 29.81 2.56
CA GLU A 3 3.73 30.67 3.64
C GLU A 3 3.80 29.92 4.98
N GLN A 4 2.80 29.10 5.28
CA GLN A 4 2.76 28.27 6.48
C GLN A 4 3.93 27.28 6.57
N ARG A 5 4.39 26.75 5.43
CA ARG A 5 5.49 25.77 5.38
C ARG A 5 6.84 26.46 5.56
N LEU A 6 7.00 27.66 5.02
CA LEU A 6 8.19 28.48 5.25
C LEU A 6 8.30 28.86 6.73
N THR A 7 7.19 29.25 7.38
CA THR A 7 7.17 29.54 8.83
C THR A 7 7.60 28.33 9.65
N ALA A 8 7.05 27.15 9.37
CA ALA A 8 7.43 25.91 10.06
C ALA A 8 8.92 25.57 9.88
N TYR A 9 9.49 25.79 8.69
CA TYR A 9 10.93 25.61 8.48
C TYR A 9 11.76 26.60 9.31
N THR A 10 11.36 27.86 9.37
CA THR A 10 12.09 28.86 10.15
C THR A 10 12.03 28.61 11.66
N GLU A 11 10.90 28.11 12.17
CA GLU A 11 10.76 27.71 13.58
C GLU A 11 11.68 26.53 13.91
N LEU A 12 11.69 25.49 13.07
CA LEU A 12 12.59 24.35 13.23
C LEU A 12 14.07 24.76 13.16
N ILE A 13 14.43 25.67 12.25
CA ILE A 13 15.81 26.19 12.15
C ILE A 13 16.20 26.91 13.45
N HIS A 14 15.29 27.69 14.03
CA HIS A 14 15.54 28.37 15.29
C HIS A 14 15.78 27.37 16.43
N GLU A 15 14.91 26.37 16.55
CA GLU A 15 15.04 25.30 17.55
C GLU A 15 16.37 24.53 17.40
N LEU A 16 16.78 24.23 16.15
CA LEU A 16 18.05 23.55 15.86
C LEU A 16 19.28 24.41 16.20
N LEU A 17 19.18 25.73 16.11
CA LEU A 17 20.26 26.66 16.46
C LEU A 17 20.38 26.90 17.97
N GLU A 18 19.28 26.78 18.71
CA GLU A 18 19.24 26.97 20.17
C GLU A 18 19.48 25.67 20.97
N CYS A 19 19.36 24.51 20.33
CA CYS A 19 19.49 23.22 21.00
C CYS A 19 20.94 22.82 21.35
N HIS A 20 21.07 21.92 22.33
CA HIS A 20 22.35 21.29 22.65
C HIS A 20 22.66 20.16 21.64
N GLN A 21 23.94 19.88 21.36
CA GLN A 21 24.35 18.92 20.31
C GLN A 21 23.71 17.51 20.44
N GLY A 22 23.29 17.09 21.64
CA GLY A 22 22.62 15.80 21.86
C GLY A 22 21.12 15.77 21.56
N GLU A 23 20.49 16.94 21.35
CA GLU A 23 19.03 17.08 21.17
C GLU A 23 18.62 17.05 19.69
N VAL A 24 19.55 17.33 18.78
CA VAL A 24 19.32 17.39 17.32
C VAL A 24 18.59 16.15 16.78
N PRO A 25 18.96 14.89 17.12
CA PRO A 25 18.25 13.72 16.60
C PRO A 25 16.78 13.67 17.02
N ASN A 26 16.48 14.04 18.27
CA ASN A 26 15.12 14.04 18.80
C ASN A 26 14.27 15.15 18.18
N ILE A 27 14.85 16.34 17.97
CA ILE A 27 14.19 17.47 17.32
C ILE A 27 13.84 17.11 15.87
N LEU A 28 14.78 16.53 15.12
CA LEU A 28 14.54 16.07 13.75
C LEU A 28 13.50 14.95 13.69
N GLN A 29 13.52 14.01 14.63
CA GLN A 29 12.52 12.94 14.71
C GLN A 29 11.11 13.49 14.96
N ASN A 30 10.95 14.49 15.84
CA ASN A 30 9.67 15.13 16.11
C ASN A 30 9.15 15.94 14.90
N HIS A 31 10.04 16.34 14.00
CA HIS A 31 9.74 17.11 12.80
C HIS A 31 9.98 16.34 11.50
N GLU A 32 9.89 15.00 11.52
CA GLU A 32 10.20 14.14 10.36
C GLU A 32 9.43 14.56 9.09
N HIS A 33 8.18 14.99 9.25
CA HIS A 33 7.30 15.46 8.18
C HIS A 33 7.77 16.75 7.46
N LEU A 34 8.71 17.50 8.06
CA LEU A 34 9.33 18.70 7.49
C LEU A 34 10.68 18.40 6.82
N ILE A 35 11.22 17.19 6.98
CA ILE A 35 12.53 16.82 6.44
C ILE A 35 12.41 16.50 4.95
N ASP A 36 12.65 17.51 4.11
CA ASP A 36 12.64 17.41 2.65
C ASP A 36 13.69 18.35 2.02
N GLU A 37 13.75 18.34 0.68
CA GLU A 37 14.66 19.21 -0.09
C GLU A 37 14.38 20.71 0.15
N GLY A 38 13.14 21.07 0.50
CA GLY A 38 12.73 22.45 0.79
C GLY A 38 13.34 22.99 2.08
N LEU A 39 13.32 22.18 3.15
CA LEU A 39 13.98 22.53 4.41
C LEU A 39 15.48 22.78 4.21
N ILE A 40 16.16 21.91 3.45
CA ILE A 40 17.60 22.05 3.15
C ILE A 40 17.89 23.39 2.47
N ALA A 41 17.09 23.76 1.46
CA ALA A 41 17.27 25.03 0.76
C ALA A 41 17.11 26.24 1.69
N VAL A 42 16.12 26.21 2.59
CA VAL A 42 15.90 27.30 3.57
C VAL A 42 17.02 27.34 4.61
N MET A 43 17.52 26.19 5.09
CA MET A 43 18.68 26.13 5.99
C MET A 43 19.94 26.75 5.36
N GLN A 44 20.20 26.47 4.08
CA GLN A 44 21.35 27.03 3.36
C GLN A 44 21.23 28.56 3.20
N GLN A 45 20.03 29.05 2.83
CA GLN A 45 19.78 30.48 2.70
C GLN A 45 19.90 31.20 4.05
N TYR A 46 19.35 30.61 5.13
CA TYR A 46 19.43 31.17 6.46
C TYR A 46 20.89 31.19 6.98
N ALA A 47 21.67 30.14 6.69
CA ALA A 47 23.09 30.10 7.01
C ALA A 47 23.87 31.22 6.29
N GLN A 48 23.53 31.51 5.04
CA GLN A 48 24.14 32.62 4.30
C GLN A 48 23.84 33.97 4.95
N HIS A 49 22.58 34.22 5.33
CA HIS A 49 22.21 35.45 6.05
C HIS A 49 22.92 35.57 7.41
N LEU A 50 23.09 34.48 8.14
CA LEU A 50 23.85 34.47 9.40
C LEU A 50 25.33 34.85 9.17
N ALA A 51 25.95 34.35 8.10
CA ALA A 51 27.33 34.70 7.76
C ALA A 51 27.47 36.18 7.39
N GLU A 52 26.53 36.72 6.60
CA GLU A 52 26.47 38.14 6.26
C GLU A 52 26.28 39.05 7.49
N ALA A 53 25.56 38.56 8.51
CA ALA A 53 25.37 39.23 9.79
C ALA A 53 26.54 39.04 10.78
N GLY A 54 27.61 38.34 10.39
CA GLY A 54 28.80 38.11 11.22
C GLY A 54 28.68 36.94 12.22
N ASN A 55 27.62 36.14 12.15
CA ASN A 55 27.44 34.95 12.99
C ASN A 55 27.98 33.68 12.28
N GLU A 56 29.29 33.65 12.07
CA GLU A 56 29.96 32.60 11.29
C GLU A 56 29.84 31.19 11.92
N ASN A 57 29.78 31.11 13.26
CA ASN A 57 29.67 29.83 13.96
C ASN A 57 28.32 29.15 13.70
N ASN A 58 27.21 29.89 13.88
CA ASN A 58 25.87 29.35 13.63
C ASN A 58 25.66 29.07 12.13
N ALA A 59 26.19 29.94 11.26
CA ALA A 59 26.16 29.72 9.82
C ALA A 59 26.83 28.39 9.42
N ARG A 60 28.04 28.14 9.93
CA ARG A 60 28.78 26.89 9.65
C ARG A 60 28.07 25.67 10.23
N GLN A 61 27.52 25.78 11.43
CA GLN A 61 26.77 24.69 12.06
C GLN A 61 25.53 24.32 11.24
N LEU A 62 24.74 25.32 10.84
CA LEU A 62 23.54 25.10 10.05
C LEU A 62 23.85 24.53 8.66
N MET A 63 24.94 25.00 8.03
CA MET A 63 25.41 24.45 6.75
C MET A 63 25.85 22.98 6.87
N ASN A 64 26.55 22.61 7.94
CA ASN A 64 26.92 21.22 8.20
C ASN A 64 25.70 20.32 8.40
N MET A 65 24.71 20.79 9.17
CA MET A 65 23.45 20.05 9.34
C MET A 65 22.69 19.88 8.02
N ALA A 66 22.61 20.94 7.21
CA ALA A 66 21.97 20.88 5.90
C ALA A 66 22.66 19.88 4.96
N GLN A 67 24.00 19.80 4.98
CA GLN A 67 24.77 18.82 4.21
C GLN A 67 24.52 17.38 4.69
N GLN A 68 24.49 17.15 6.01
CA GLN A 68 24.20 15.83 6.57
C GLN A 68 22.78 15.39 6.24
N LEU A 69 21.79 16.29 6.35
CA LEU A 69 20.41 16.03 5.95
C LEU A 69 20.29 15.76 4.44
N ALA A 70 21.03 16.47 3.60
CA ALA A 70 21.06 16.22 2.16
C ALA A 70 21.68 14.86 1.81
N GLN A 71 22.75 14.47 2.52
CA GLN A 71 23.34 13.13 2.37
C GLN A 71 22.36 12.06 2.85
N TRP A 72 21.73 12.27 4.00
CA TRP A 72 20.71 11.37 4.53
C TRP A 72 19.54 11.25 3.57
N LEU A 73 18.96 12.33 3.05
CA LEU A 73 17.86 12.26 2.07
C LEU A 73 18.25 11.58 0.75
N ASN A 74 19.50 11.73 0.31
CA ASN A 74 20.00 11.04 -0.88
C ASN A 74 20.29 9.55 -0.64
N GLN A 75 20.58 9.15 0.60
CA GLN A 75 20.87 7.77 0.99
C GLN A 75 19.66 7.04 1.58
N SER A 76 18.69 7.79 2.09
CA SER A 76 17.38 7.33 2.50
C SER A 76 16.68 6.74 1.28
N PRO A 77 16.01 5.59 1.42
CA PRO A 77 15.19 5.09 0.34
C PRO A 77 14.20 6.20 -0.02
N LYS A 78 14.39 6.77 -1.22
CA LYS A 78 13.45 7.75 -1.79
C LYS A 78 12.05 7.20 -1.55
N SER A 79 11.16 8.02 -1.00
CA SER A 79 9.76 7.65 -0.92
C SER A 79 9.35 7.11 -2.29
N VAL A 80 8.89 5.86 -2.29
CA VAL A 80 8.55 5.18 -3.54
C VAL A 80 7.54 6.05 -4.27
N SER A 81 7.86 6.47 -5.50
CA SER A 81 6.98 7.35 -6.25
C SER A 81 5.67 6.63 -6.58
N VAL A 82 4.56 7.38 -6.62
CA VAL A 82 3.26 6.84 -7.09
C VAL A 82 3.41 6.18 -8.46
N GLU A 83 4.21 6.78 -9.34
CA GLU A 83 4.51 6.25 -10.69
C GLU A 83 5.10 4.83 -10.67
N SER A 84 5.89 4.48 -9.64
CA SER A 84 6.45 3.13 -9.49
C SER A 84 5.35 2.10 -9.23
N TYR A 85 4.35 2.44 -8.41
CA TYR A 85 3.18 1.59 -8.20
C TYR A 85 2.30 1.48 -9.45
N ILE A 86 2.09 2.58 -10.17
CA ILE A 86 1.33 2.57 -11.42
C ILE A 86 2.00 1.68 -12.46
N THR A 87 3.32 1.83 -12.62
CA THR A 87 4.12 0.98 -13.53
C THR A 87 4.01 -0.50 -13.15
N LEU A 88 4.11 -0.82 -11.85
CA LEU A 88 3.93 -2.18 -11.36
C LEU A 88 2.53 -2.72 -11.68
N LEU A 89 1.48 -1.95 -11.40
CA LEU A 89 0.09 -2.35 -11.64
C LEU A 89 -0.18 -2.59 -13.13
N GLN A 90 0.36 -1.75 -14.02
CA GLN A 90 0.28 -1.95 -15.47
C GLN A 90 0.91 -3.29 -15.88
N GLN A 91 2.13 -3.59 -15.40
CA GLN A 91 2.82 -4.84 -15.69
C GLN A 91 2.04 -6.06 -15.17
N LEU A 92 1.53 -5.97 -13.93
CA LEU A 92 0.78 -7.05 -13.31
C LEU A 92 -0.55 -7.31 -14.02
N LEU A 93 -1.33 -6.28 -14.34
CA LEU A 93 -2.60 -6.45 -15.05
C LEU A 93 -2.40 -6.95 -16.47
N GLN A 94 -1.34 -6.52 -17.16
CA GLN A 94 -0.99 -7.08 -18.47
C GLN A 94 -0.66 -8.58 -18.36
N ALA A 95 0.11 -8.97 -17.33
CA ALA A 95 0.41 -10.38 -17.07
C ALA A 95 -0.84 -11.19 -16.74
N GLU A 96 -1.74 -10.67 -15.91
CA GLU A 96 -3.04 -11.31 -15.63
C GLU A 96 -3.88 -11.44 -16.89
N LEU A 97 -3.85 -10.46 -17.78
CA LEU A 97 -4.59 -10.51 -19.05
C LEU A 97 -4.03 -11.59 -19.99
N GLU A 98 -2.71 -11.80 -20.00
CA GLU A 98 -2.10 -12.91 -20.74
C GLU A 98 -2.50 -14.28 -20.18
N ILE A 99 -2.56 -14.41 -18.85
CA ILE A 99 -3.06 -15.62 -18.18
C ILE A 99 -4.54 -15.84 -18.50
N TYR A 100 -5.36 -14.80 -18.39
CA TYR A 100 -6.80 -14.83 -18.68
C TYR A 100 -7.08 -15.30 -20.11
N ASN A 101 -6.25 -14.86 -21.07
CA ASN A 101 -6.35 -15.26 -22.47
C ASN A 101 -5.68 -16.61 -22.79
N GLY A 102 -5.18 -17.34 -21.78
CA GLY A 102 -4.52 -18.64 -21.96
C GLY A 102 -3.14 -18.58 -22.62
N LYS A 103 -2.52 -17.39 -22.67
CA LYS A 103 -1.20 -17.16 -23.30
C LYS A 103 -0.03 -17.33 -22.34
N ALA A 104 -0.29 -17.27 -21.03
CA ALA A 104 0.73 -17.37 -19.99
C ALA A 104 0.23 -18.16 -18.76
N ASN A 105 1.10 -18.34 -17.77
CA ASN A 105 0.77 -18.94 -16.48
C ASN A 105 1.27 -18.06 -15.32
N LYS A 106 0.92 -18.38 -14.08
CA LYS A 106 1.23 -17.55 -12.89
C LYS A 106 2.73 -17.24 -12.67
N SER A 107 3.65 -17.94 -13.33
CA SER A 107 5.09 -17.66 -13.21
C SER A 107 5.47 -16.24 -13.67
N ILE A 108 4.78 -15.67 -14.67
CA ILE A 108 5.07 -14.31 -15.13
C ILE A 108 4.71 -13.27 -14.07
N VAL A 109 3.56 -13.44 -13.41
CA VAL A 109 3.12 -12.59 -12.29
C VAL A 109 4.10 -12.73 -11.13
N TYR A 110 4.49 -13.95 -10.76
CA TYR A 110 5.43 -14.18 -9.66
C TYR A 110 6.81 -13.61 -9.94
N HIS A 111 7.28 -13.64 -11.19
CA HIS A 111 8.54 -13.00 -11.57
C HIS A 111 8.47 -11.48 -11.37
N ILE A 112 7.38 -10.83 -11.84
CA ILE A 112 7.15 -9.40 -11.66
C ILE A 112 7.09 -9.05 -10.16
N LEU A 113 6.29 -9.79 -9.37
CA LEU A 113 6.20 -9.60 -7.92
C LEU A 113 7.54 -9.77 -7.22
N ASN A 114 8.35 -10.77 -7.60
CA ASN A 114 9.65 -11.04 -7.00
C ASN A 114 10.66 -9.89 -7.21
N ASN A 115 10.61 -9.25 -8.38
CA ASN A 115 11.49 -8.14 -8.73
C ASN A 115 11.02 -6.81 -8.12
N ASN A 116 9.74 -6.72 -7.76
CA ASN A 116 9.12 -5.50 -7.22
C ASN A 116 8.65 -5.66 -5.76
N ARG A 117 9.27 -6.57 -4.98
CA ARG A 117 8.86 -6.87 -3.60
C ARG A 117 8.80 -5.64 -2.68
N HIS A 118 9.66 -4.64 -2.92
CA HIS A 118 9.69 -3.40 -2.15
C HIS A 118 8.45 -2.51 -2.37
N LEU A 119 7.69 -2.76 -3.44
CA LEU A 119 6.43 -2.08 -3.76
C LEU A 119 5.20 -2.85 -3.25
N LEU A 120 5.38 -4.05 -2.66
CA LEU A 120 4.30 -4.83 -2.06
C LEU A 120 4.11 -4.40 -0.60
N ASP A 121 3.59 -3.20 -0.41
CA ASP A 121 3.43 -2.55 0.89
C ASP A 121 1.98 -2.05 1.11
N GLU A 122 1.73 -1.35 2.22
CA GLU A 122 0.40 -0.81 2.52
C GLU A 122 -0.03 0.28 1.51
N ASN A 123 0.89 0.97 0.85
CA ASN A 123 0.55 1.98 -0.17
C ASN A 123 -0.09 1.32 -1.38
N LEU A 124 0.45 0.18 -1.84
CA LEU A 124 -0.15 -0.56 -2.94
C LEU A 124 -1.59 -0.99 -2.65
N ALA A 125 -1.90 -1.35 -1.39
CA ALA A 125 -3.28 -1.68 -0.98
C ALA A 125 -4.23 -0.49 -1.14
N HIS A 126 -3.76 0.74 -0.93
CA HIS A 126 -4.54 1.96 -1.13
C HIS A 126 -4.62 2.43 -2.59
N ILE A 127 -3.58 2.16 -3.38
CA ILE A 127 -3.48 2.60 -4.78
C ILE A 127 -4.27 1.67 -5.70
N LEU A 128 -4.22 0.35 -5.49
CA LEU A 128 -4.84 -0.65 -6.36
C LEU A 128 -6.34 -0.36 -6.65
N PRO A 129 -7.22 -0.11 -5.66
CA PRO A 129 -8.64 0.17 -5.93
C PRO A 129 -8.87 1.48 -6.70
N LYS A 130 -8.06 2.51 -6.44
CA LYS A 130 -8.14 3.79 -7.14
C LYS A 130 -7.74 3.63 -8.60
N TYR A 131 -6.60 2.98 -8.83
CA TYR A 131 -6.13 2.66 -10.17
C TYR A 131 -7.14 1.83 -10.96
N ALA A 132 -7.76 0.83 -10.33
CA ALA A 132 -8.80 0.03 -10.96
C ALA A 132 -10.07 0.83 -11.28
N SER A 133 -10.46 1.77 -10.40
CA SER A 133 -11.58 2.69 -10.63
C SER A 133 -11.30 3.62 -11.82
N ASP A 134 -10.07 4.14 -11.90
CA ASP A 134 -9.62 5.00 -13.00
C ASP A 134 -9.60 4.22 -14.32
N LEU A 135 -9.16 2.95 -14.31
CA LEU A 135 -9.23 2.09 -15.48
C LEU A 135 -10.67 1.89 -15.97
N ILE A 136 -11.61 1.60 -15.08
CA ILE A 136 -13.03 1.45 -15.47
C ILE A 136 -13.59 2.76 -16.03
N THR A 137 -13.29 3.89 -15.37
CA THR A 137 -13.82 5.20 -15.75
C THR A 137 -13.28 5.68 -17.10
N ASN A 138 -12.02 5.38 -17.40
CA ASN A 138 -11.32 5.87 -18.59
C ASN A 138 -11.38 4.89 -19.79
N ASN A 139 -12.04 3.74 -19.66
CA ASN A 139 -12.18 2.75 -20.74
C ASN A 139 -13.65 2.48 -21.08
N PRO A 140 -13.94 1.90 -22.26
CA PRO A 140 -15.30 1.55 -22.65
C PRO A 140 -15.99 0.64 -21.61
N PRO A 141 -17.30 0.82 -21.32
CA PRO A 141 -18.01 0.07 -20.29
C PRO A 141 -17.92 -1.46 -20.43
N GLU A 142 -17.83 -1.99 -21.65
CA GLU A 142 -17.66 -3.41 -21.93
C GLU A 142 -16.36 -4.01 -21.36
N THR A 143 -15.37 -3.18 -21.01
CA THR A 143 -14.11 -3.64 -20.40
C THR A 143 -14.19 -3.81 -18.87
N THR A 144 -15.30 -3.38 -18.26
CA THR A 144 -15.50 -3.40 -16.80
C THR A 144 -15.36 -4.81 -16.24
N ASP A 145 -16.09 -5.78 -16.80
CA ASP A 145 -16.06 -7.17 -16.33
C ASP A 145 -14.67 -7.79 -16.44
N THR A 146 -13.94 -7.45 -17.50
CA THR A 146 -12.56 -7.89 -17.69
C THR A 146 -11.67 -7.29 -16.61
N THR A 147 -11.75 -5.97 -16.38
CA THR A 147 -10.96 -5.29 -15.35
C THR A 147 -11.21 -5.88 -13.96
N VAL A 148 -12.49 -6.07 -13.59
CA VAL A 148 -12.92 -6.70 -12.33
C VAL A 148 -12.35 -8.12 -12.21
N ALA A 149 -12.35 -8.92 -13.29
CA ALA A 149 -11.74 -10.25 -13.30
C ALA A 149 -10.21 -10.23 -13.14
N LEU A 150 -9.51 -9.28 -13.77
CA LEU A 150 -8.06 -9.15 -13.62
C LEU A 150 -7.68 -8.77 -12.18
N ILE A 151 -8.42 -7.84 -11.56
CA ILE A 151 -8.18 -7.44 -10.16
C ILE A 151 -8.36 -8.61 -9.19
N VAL A 152 -9.38 -9.46 -9.41
CA VAL A 152 -9.59 -10.61 -8.54
C VAL A 152 -8.48 -11.65 -8.67
N ASN A 153 -8.00 -11.89 -9.89
CA ASN A 153 -6.90 -12.82 -10.16
C ASN A 153 -5.59 -12.31 -9.57
N LEU A 154 -5.31 -11.00 -9.75
CA LEU A 154 -4.15 -10.35 -9.17
C LEU A 154 -4.16 -10.46 -7.64
N SER A 155 -5.31 -10.17 -7.01
CA SER A 155 -5.47 -10.26 -5.55
C SER A 155 -5.20 -11.68 -5.05
N PHE A 156 -5.68 -12.69 -5.78
CA PHE A 156 -5.38 -14.09 -5.50
C PHE A 156 -3.90 -14.42 -5.65
N HIS A 157 -3.24 -14.01 -6.74
CA HIS A 157 -1.83 -14.30 -6.95
C HIS A 157 -0.91 -13.57 -5.98
N ILE A 158 -1.23 -12.33 -5.58
CA ILE A 158 -0.50 -11.60 -4.53
C ILE A 158 -0.63 -12.33 -3.19
N LEU A 159 -1.83 -12.83 -2.85
CA LEU A 159 -2.04 -13.58 -1.62
C LEU A 159 -1.40 -14.98 -1.63
N ASP A 160 -1.27 -15.62 -2.79
CA ASP A 160 -0.60 -16.92 -2.95
C ASP A 160 0.93 -16.79 -3.09
N PHE A 161 1.44 -15.57 -3.34
CA PHE A 161 2.86 -15.35 -3.56
C PHE A 161 3.67 -15.56 -2.27
N PRO A 162 4.62 -16.51 -2.23
CA PRO A 162 5.22 -16.96 -0.98
C PRO A 162 6.33 -16.04 -0.42
N ARG A 163 6.69 -14.96 -1.12
CA ARG A 163 7.83 -14.09 -0.77
C ARG A 163 7.38 -12.65 -0.57
N GLY A 164 8.01 -11.93 0.36
CA GLY A 164 7.69 -10.52 0.63
C GLY A 164 7.00 -10.32 1.98
N ASP A 165 6.49 -9.13 2.23
CA ASP A 165 5.76 -8.82 3.46
C ASP A 165 4.37 -9.44 3.42
N ARG A 166 4.15 -10.46 4.26
CA ARG A 166 2.87 -11.16 4.34
C ARG A 166 1.74 -10.25 4.79
N LYS A 167 2.01 -9.31 5.69
CA LYS A 167 1.01 -8.37 6.20
C LYS A 167 0.49 -7.50 5.06
N ALA A 168 1.40 -6.89 4.30
CA ALA A 168 1.04 -6.06 3.15
C ALA A 168 0.27 -6.84 2.07
N GLN A 169 0.72 -8.05 1.71
CA GLN A 169 0.04 -8.89 0.73
C GLN A 169 -1.43 -9.16 1.09
N ILE A 170 -1.71 -9.40 2.37
CA ILE A 170 -3.08 -9.63 2.84
C ILE A 170 -3.92 -8.35 2.69
N GLU A 171 -3.40 -7.19 3.08
CA GLU A 171 -4.13 -5.93 2.92
C GLU A 171 -4.39 -5.60 1.44
N ILE A 172 -3.41 -5.84 0.55
CA ILE A 172 -3.58 -5.66 -0.90
C ILE A 172 -4.69 -6.57 -1.44
N ALA A 173 -4.69 -7.85 -1.05
CA ALA A 173 -5.70 -8.80 -1.48
C ALA A 173 -7.10 -8.44 -0.95
N ILE A 174 -7.21 -8.01 0.31
CA ILE A 174 -8.46 -7.51 0.90
C ILE A 174 -8.98 -6.32 0.10
N ALA A 175 -8.12 -5.32 -0.18
CA ALA A 175 -8.51 -4.14 -0.94
C ALA A 175 -9.01 -4.50 -2.34
N GLY A 176 -8.32 -5.41 -3.05
CA GLY A 176 -8.74 -5.88 -4.35
C GLY A 176 -10.05 -6.67 -4.33
N TYR A 177 -10.24 -7.58 -3.36
CA TYR A 177 -11.50 -8.32 -3.22
C TYR A 177 -12.69 -7.42 -2.87
N LEU A 178 -12.52 -6.44 -1.98
CA LEU A 178 -13.56 -5.46 -1.67
C LEU A 178 -13.94 -4.63 -2.90
N PHE A 179 -12.94 -4.17 -3.66
CA PHE A 179 -13.18 -3.48 -4.93
C PHE A 179 -13.94 -4.37 -5.93
N THR A 180 -13.56 -5.65 -6.06
CA THR A 180 -14.27 -6.57 -6.96
C THR A 180 -15.73 -6.76 -6.51
N LEU A 181 -15.98 -6.93 -5.21
CA LEU A 181 -17.34 -7.11 -4.67
C LEU A 181 -18.23 -5.88 -4.87
N SER A 182 -17.69 -4.66 -4.88
CA SER A 182 -18.49 -3.46 -5.15
C SER A 182 -18.95 -3.33 -6.60
N HIS A 183 -18.43 -4.16 -7.51
CA HIS A 183 -18.78 -4.15 -8.93
C HIS A 183 -19.49 -5.43 -9.38
N LEU A 184 -19.67 -6.40 -8.50
CA LEU A 184 -20.30 -7.67 -8.83
C LEU A 184 -21.75 -7.74 -8.35
N GLN A 185 -22.59 -8.36 -9.17
CA GLN A 185 -23.94 -8.72 -8.75
C GLN A 185 -23.88 -9.73 -7.59
N GLU A 186 -24.55 -9.39 -6.50
CA GLU A 186 -24.72 -10.26 -5.34
C GLU A 186 -25.39 -11.59 -5.71
N ASN A 187 -25.15 -12.61 -4.89
CA ASN A 187 -25.74 -13.95 -5.04
C ASN A 187 -25.35 -14.73 -6.31
N THR A 188 -24.37 -14.25 -7.08
CA THR A 188 -23.77 -15.02 -8.17
C THR A 188 -22.69 -15.99 -7.64
N LYS A 189 -22.39 -17.06 -8.40
CA LYS A 189 -21.32 -18.01 -8.04
C LYS A 189 -19.96 -17.32 -7.87
N ASN A 190 -19.65 -16.34 -8.73
CA ASN A 190 -18.40 -15.59 -8.67
C ASN A 190 -18.34 -14.69 -7.43
N TRP A 191 -19.43 -13.99 -7.11
CA TRP A 191 -19.53 -13.20 -5.89
C TRP A 191 -19.30 -14.08 -4.64
N ALA A 192 -19.93 -15.25 -4.57
CA ALA A 192 -19.75 -16.17 -3.43
C ALA A 192 -18.32 -16.72 -3.32
N ARG A 193 -17.65 -16.96 -4.46
CA ARG A 193 -16.22 -17.33 -4.49
C ARG A 193 -15.35 -16.24 -3.88
N ILE A 194 -15.62 -14.99 -4.22
CA ILE A 194 -14.83 -13.85 -3.73
C ILE A 194 -15.10 -13.61 -2.26
N GLN A 195 -16.35 -13.73 -1.80
CA GLN A 195 -16.68 -13.71 -0.39
C GLN A 195 -15.86 -14.75 0.40
N ASN A 196 -15.79 -16.00 -0.05
CA ASN A 196 -14.96 -17.01 0.63
C ASN A 196 -13.46 -16.65 0.63
N ASN A 197 -12.93 -16.06 -0.45
CA ASN A 197 -11.53 -15.66 -0.51
C ASN A 197 -11.25 -14.47 0.42
N LEU A 198 -12.14 -13.47 0.45
CA LEU A 198 -12.09 -12.34 1.36
C LEU A 198 -12.16 -12.80 2.82
N GLY A 199 -13.05 -13.74 3.14
CA GLY A 199 -13.11 -14.33 4.47
C GLY A 199 -11.80 -15.00 4.88
N THR A 200 -11.14 -15.67 3.94
CA THR A 200 -9.82 -16.29 4.16
C THR A 200 -8.73 -15.25 4.38
N ALA A 201 -8.78 -14.13 3.66
CA ALA A 201 -7.86 -13.02 3.86
C ALA A 201 -8.04 -12.37 5.24
N TYR A 202 -9.30 -12.11 5.65
CA TYR A 202 -9.60 -11.59 6.99
C TYR A 202 -9.18 -12.54 8.11
N LYS A 203 -9.51 -13.83 8.01
CA LYS A 203 -9.12 -14.83 9.01
C LYS A 203 -7.60 -14.88 9.23
N ASN A 204 -6.82 -14.68 8.17
CA ASN A 204 -5.36 -14.72 8.22
C ASN A 204 -4.73 -13.34 8.45
N ARG A 205 -5.53 -12.28 8.62
CA ARG A 205 -5.06 -10.89 8.69
C ARG A 205 -4.22 -10.65 9.94
N ILE A 206 -3.05 -10.05 9.71
CA ILE A 206 -2.04 -9.78 10.74
C ILE A 206 -2.26 -8.42 11.41
N LYS A 207 -2.86 -7.46 10.69
CA LYS A 207 -3.13 -6.10 11.20
C LYS A 207 -4.36 -6.09 12.11
N GLY A 208 -4.27 -5.40 13.25
CA GLY A 208 -5.35 -5.33 14.24
C GLY A 208 -5.34 -6.51 15.22
N ASN A 209 -6.37 -6.60 16.07
CA ASN A 209 -6.54 -7.75 16.94
C ASN A 209 -7.23 -8.90 16.17
N THR A 210 -7.05 -10.14 16.64
CA THR A 210 -7.61 -11.31 15.96
C THR A 210 -9.14 -11.32 15.97
N ALA A 211 -9.78 -10.91 17.07
CA ALA A 211 -11.23 -10.93 17.21
C ALA A 211 -11.93 -10.06 16.14
N ASP A 212 -11.46 -8.82 15.96
CA ASP A 212 -11.96 -7.85 14.97
C ASP A 212 -11.77 -8.34 13.52
N ASN A 213 -10.82 -9.26 13.29
CA ASN A 213 -10.56 -9.84 11.98
C ASN A 213 -11.39 -11.12 11.73
N ILE A 214 -11.77 -11.86 12.77
CA ILE A 214 -12.56 -13.09 12.64
C ILE A 214 -14.03 -12.79 12.35
N GLU A 215 -14.61 -11.76 12.96
CA GLU A 215 -16.00 -11.35 12.70
C GLU A 215 -16.29 -11.10 11.20
N PRO A 216 -15.53 -10.27 10.46
CA PRO A 216 -15.75 -10.09 9.04
C PRO A 216 -15.44 -11.36 8.23
N ALA A 217 -14.52 -12.22 8.69
CA ALA A 217 -14.27 -13.51 8.05
C ALA A 217 -15.51 -14.43 8.09
N ILE A 218 -16.13 -14.56 9.27
CA ILE A 218 -17.36 -15.34 9.48
C ILE A 218 -18.48 -14.79 8.59
N ALA A 219 -18.68 -13.46 8.59
CA ALA A 219 -19.70 -12.82 7.76
C ALA A 219 -19.51 -13.13 6.27
N CYS A 220 -18.27 -13.07 5.78
CA CYS A 220 -17.93 -13.42 4.40
C CYS A 220 -18.23 -14.89 4.07
N TYR A 221 -17.86 -15.82 4.94
CA TYR A 221 -18.16 -17.25 4.72
C TYR A 221 -19.67 -17.54 4.74
N GLN A 222 -20.41 -16.94 5.67
CA GLN A 222 -21.86 -17.05 5.73
C GLN A 222 -22.53 -16.47 4.47
N ALA A 223 -22.05 -15.34 3.97
CA ALA A 223 -22.49 -14.75 2.71
C ALA A 223 -22.25 -15.71 1.53
N ALA A 224 -21.06 -16.30 1.43
CA ALA A 224 -20.74 -17.28 0.39
C ALA A 224 -21.65 -18.53 0.44
N LEU A 225 -21.99 -19.02 1.64
CA LEU A 225 -22.86 -20.19 1.85
C LEU A 225 -24.32 -19.98 1.45
N ARG A 226 -24.78 -18.73 1.26
CA ARG A 226 -26.13 -18.47 0.70
C ARG A 226 -26.25 -18.92 -0.76
N VAL A 227 -25.14 -18.95 -1.48
CA VAL A 227 -25.07 -19.34 -2.90
C VAL A 227 -24.46 -20.73 -3.06
N ARG A 228 -23.37 -20.99 -2.34
CA ARG A 228 -22.65 -22.27 -2.34
C ARG A 228 -23.39 -23.24 -1.45
N THR A 229 -24.45 -23.88 -1.94
CA THR A 229 -25.21 -24.89 -1.20
C THR A 229 -24.66 -26.29 -1.48
N GLU A 230 -24.94 -27.23 -0.57
CA GLU A 230 -24.58 -28.64 -0.73
C GLU A 230 -25.13 -29.24 -2.04
N SER A 231 -26.36 -28.86 -2.43
CA SER A 231 -27.02 -29.40 -3.62
C SER A 231 -26.49 -28.81 -4.94
N ALA A 232 -26.18 -27.51 -4.98
CA ALA A 232 -25.76 -26.84 -6.21
C ALA A 232 -24.24 -26.91 -6.43
N TYR A 233 -23.46 -26.78 -5.34
CA TYR A 233 -22.01 -26.67 -5.39
C TYR A 233 -21.35 -27.42 -4.21
N PRO A 234 -21.49 -28.76 -4.12
CA PRO A 234 -21.11 -29.54 -2.94
C PRO A 234 -19.66 -29.33 -2.49
N LEU A 235 -18.72 -29.25 -3.44
CA LEU A 235 -17.30 -29.05 -3.14
C LEU A 235 -17.01 -27.64 -2.61
N ASP A 236 -17.58 -26.62 -3.25
CA ASP A 236 -17.43 -25.22 -2.83
C ASP A 236 -18.09 -24.97 -1.47
N TRP A 237 -19.25 -25.60 -1.22
CA TRP A 237 -19.94 -25.58 0.08
C TRP A 237 -19.07 -26.21 1.16
N ALA A 238 -18.57 -27.43 0.96
CA ALA A 238 -17.73 -28.13 1.93
C ALA A 238 -16.46 -27.34 2.27
N MET A 239 -15.79 -26.76 1.27
CA MET A 239 -14.63 -25.89 1.48
C MET A 239 -15.00 -24.65 2.31
N THR A 240 -16.13 -24.01 2.00
CA THR A 240 -16.57 -22.80 2.72
C THR A 240 -16.96 -23.13 4.17
N GLN A 241 -17.63 -24.27 4.40
CA GLN A 241 -17.95 -24.77 5.74
C GLN A 241 -16.68 -25.08 6.54
N TYR A 242 -15.68 -25.74 5.93
CA TYR A 242 -14.40 -25.99 6.57
C TYR A 242 -13.71 -24.69 7.01
N ASN A 243 -13.68 -23.70 6.11
CA ASN A 243 -13.10 -22.39 6.42
C ASN A 243 -13.86 -21.65 7.54
N LEU A 244 -15.19 -21.74 7.55
CA LEU A 244 -16.03 -21.20 8.61
C LEU A 244 -15.76 -21.89 9.95
N GLY A 245 -15.62 -23.21 9.96
CA GLY A 245 -15.23 -23.97 11.16
C GLY A 245 -13.88 -23.53 11.71
N LEU A 246 -12.88 -23.32 10.84
CA LEU A 246 -11.58 -22.77 11.26
C LEU A 246 -11.70 -21.36 11.84
N ALA A 247 -12.60 -20.53 11.31
CA ALA A 247 -12.80 -19.18 11.83
C ALA A 247 -13.43 -19.19 13.23
N TYR A 248 -14.36 -20.11 13.52
CA TYR A 248 -14.91 -20.27 14.87
C TYR A 248 -13.94 -20.91 15.87
N TYR A 249 -12.97 -21.69 15.38
CA TYR A 249 -11.97 -22.34 16.24
C TYR A 249 -10.89 -21.37 16.73
N ASN A 250 -10.54 -20.37 15.92
CA ASN A 250 -9.53 -19.35 16.20
C ASN A 250 -10.04 -18.29 17.19
#